data_AF-A0A7J0FAH3-F1
#
_entry.id   AF-A0A7J0FAH3-F1
#
_cell.length_a   1.000
_cell.length_b   1.000
_cell.length_c   1.000
_cell.angle_alpha   90.00
_cell.angle_beta   90.00
_cell.angle_gamma   90.00
#
_symmetry.space_group_name_H-M   'P 1'
#
loop_
_entity.id
_entity.type
_entity.pdbx_description
1 polymer ?
#
loop_
_entity_poly.entity_id
_entity_poly.type
_entity_poly.pdbx_seq_one_letter_code
_entity_poly.pdbx_strand_id
1 'polypeptide(L)'
;MKTISCLFFIVLIFALWPCRTVSAGGDLIDKACEKTPYKELCKSSLRAEDESPPRADLHNLARIAVNVAWTNATDTQEYMNTLLNAATEPFMQQSLQDCDATYDDAIGNLEGSGFGV
;
A
#
# COMPACT_ATOMS: atom_id res chain seq x y z
N MET A 1 -35.63 -19.78 -43.57
CA MET A 1 -36.31 -18.96 -42.53
C MET A 1 -35.91 -19.35 -41.10
N LYS A 2 -35.75 -20.64 -40.75
CA LYS A 2 -35.34 -21.09 -39.39
C LYS A 2 -33.89 -20.70 -39.01
N THR A 3 -32.96 -20.68 -39.96
CA THR A 3 -31.54 -20.32 -39.73
C THR A 3 -31.33 -18.82 -39.48
N ILE A 4 -32.13 -17.96 -40.12
CA ILE A 4 -32.07 -16.49 -39.95
C ILE A 4 -32.56 -16.10 -38.55
N SER A 5 -33.58 -16.81 -38.03
CA SER A 5 -34.10 -16.61 -36.67
C SER A 5 -33.07 -16.94 -35.59
N CYS A 6 -32.24 -17.97 -35.78
CA CYS A 6 -31.14 -18.29 -34.87
C CYS A 6 -30.04 -17.22 -34.88
N LEU A 7 -29.67 -16.70 -36.06
CA LEU A 7 -28.64 -15.67 -36.18
C LEU A 7 -29.06 -14.37 -35.47
N PHE A 8 -30.34 -13.99 -35.56
CA PHE A 8 -30.88 -12.83 -34.85
C PHE A 8 -30.80 -12.97 -33.33
N PHE A 9 -31.07 -14.18 -32.82
CA PHE A 9 -30.98 -14.48 -31.38
C PHE A 9 -29.54 -14.42 -30.85
N ILE A 10 -28.56 -14.90 -31.63
CA ILE A 10 -27.14 -14.86 -31.26
C ILE A 10 -26.61 -13.41 -31.21
N VAL A 11 -27.02 -12.56 -32.16
CA VAL A 11 -26.63 -11.14 -32.21
C VAL A 11 -27.22 -10.36 -31.03
N LEU A 12 -28.46 -10.64 -30.64
CA LEU A 12 -29.09 -10.02 -29.46
C LEU A 12 -28.39 -10.42 -28.15
N ILE A 13 -27.95 -11.67 -28.00
CA ILE A 13 -27.22 -12.14 -26.82
C ILE A 13 -25.84 -11.47 -26.73
N PHE A 14 -25.14 -11.30 -27.85
CA PHE A 14 -23.85 -10.60 -27.90
C PHE A 14 -23.97 -9.08 -27.63
N ALA A 15 -25.06 -8.45 -28.05
CA ALA A 15 -25.31 -7.02 -27.81
C ALA A 15 -25.75 -6.70 -26.37
N LEU A 16 -26.36 -7.68 -25.68
CA LEU A 16 -26.81 -7.54 -24.29
C LEU A 16 -25.80 -8.04 -23.27
N TRP A 17 -24.65 -8.56 -23.71
CA TRP A 17 -23.56 -8.81 -22.78
C TRP A 17 -23.03 -7.49 -22.24
N PRO A 18 -23.04 -7.28 -20.91
CA PRO A 18 -22.38 -6.13 -20.34
C PRO A 18 -20.92 -6.24 -20.74
N CYS A 19 -20.48 -5.35 -21.62
CA CYS A 19 -19.07 -5.08 -21.82
C CYS A 19 -18.56 -4.61 -20.46
N ARG A 20 -18.06 -5.55 -19.65
CA ARG A 20 -17.23 -5.22 -18.51
C ARG A 20 -15.96 -4.67 -19.13
N THR A 21 -15.96 -3.36 -19.34
CA THR A 21 -14.73 -2.60 -19.52
C THR A 21 -13.95 -2.82 -18.24
N VAL A 22 -13.10 -3.84 -18.21
CA VAL A 22 -12.00 -3.86 -17.26
C VAL A 22 -11.24 -2.58 -17.59
N SER A 23 -11.28 -1.62 -16.67
CA SER A 23 -10.57 -0.37 -16.85
C SER A 23 -9.11 -0.74 -17.07
N ALA A 24 -8.63 -0.61 -18.31
CA ALA A 24 -7.23 -0.74 -18.67
C ALA A 24 -6.39 0.44 -18.15
N GLY A 25 -6.92 1.23 -17.21
CA GLY A 25 -6.12 2.03 -16.31
C GLY A 25 -5.56 1.11 -15.23
N GLY A 26 -4.33 0.62 -15.43
CA GLY A 26 -3.63 -0.18 -14.42
C GLY A 26 -3.79 0.43 -13.03
N ASP A 27 -4.00 -0.45 -12.06
CA ASP A 27 -4.16 -0.15 -10.64
C ASP A 27 -3.23 1.00 -10.22
N LEU A 28 -3.77 2.03 -9.57
CA LEU A 28 -2.97 3.19 -9.16
C LEU A 28 -1.81 2.75 -8.27
N ILE A 29 -2.03 1.69 -7.47
CA ILE A 29 -1.00 1.04 -6.66
C ILE A 29 0.12 0.51 -7.55
N ASP A 30 -0.21 -0.25 -8.61
CA ASP A 30 0.81 -0.76 -9.54
C ASP A 30 1.62 0.37 -10.16
N LYS A 31 0.96 1.45 -10.60
CA LYS A 31 1.65 2.60 -11.20
C LYS A 31 2.58 3.32 -10.22
N ALA A 32 2.14 3.50 -8.97
CA ALA A 32 2.95 4.11 -7.92
C ALA A 32 4.13 3.21 -7.54
N CYS A 33 3.87 1.92 -7.34
CA CYS A 33 4.89 0.95 -6.93
C CYS A 33 5.93 0.67 -8.01
N GLU A 34 5.61 0.81 -9.31
CA GLU A 34 6.62 0.75 -10.37
C GLU A 34 7.66 1.89 -10.29
N LYS A 35 7.40 2.95 -9.51
CA LYS A 35 8.33 4.07 -9.27
C LYS A 35 9.19 3.89 -8.03
N THR A 36 9.00 2.81 -7.26
CA THR A 36 9.80 2.54 -6.06
C THR A 36 10.90 1.51 -6.36
N PRO A 37 12.01 1.53 -5.60
CA PRO A 37 13.04 0.49 -5.72
C PRO A 37 12.53 -0.89 -5.24
N TYR A 38 11.55 -0.92 -4.33
CA TYR A 38 10.99 -2.14 -3.74
C TYR A 38 9.54 -2.36 -4.16
N LYS A 39 9.36 -2.73 -5.43
CA LYS A 39 8.05 -2.81 -6.08
C LYS A 39 7.08 -3.76 -5.39
N GLU A 40 7.55 -4.97 -5.08
CA GLU A 40 6.71 -6.00 -4.46
C GLU A 40 6.37 -5.68 -3.00
N LEU A 41 7.32 -5.13 -2.24
CA LEU A 41 7.06 -4.64 -0.89
C LEU A 41 5.99 -3.54 -0.92
N CYS A 42 6.11 -2.57 -1.82
CA CYS A 42 5.11 -1.52 -1.99
C CYS A 42 3.72 -2.10 -2.31
N LYS A 43 3.62 -3.04 -3.25
CA LYS A 43 2.34 -3.67 -3.62
C LYS A 43 1.74 -4.44 -2.44
N SER A 44 2.53 -5.24 -1.73
CA SER A 44 2.03 -6.01 -0.58
C SER A 44 1.58 -5.09 0.56
N SER A 45 2.36 -4.05 0.84
CA SER A 45 2.07 -3.08 1.90
C SER A 45 0.79 -2.29 1.64
N LEU A 46 0.60 -1.77 0.43
CA LEU A 46 -0.54 -0.89 0.13
C LEU A 46 -1.84 -1.66 -0.12
N ARG A 47 -1.77 -2.89 -0.65
CA ARG A 47 -2.97 -3.72 -0.89
C ARG A 47 -3.55 -4.34 0.37
N ALA A 48 -2.75 -4.54 1.41
CA ALA A 48 -3.24 -5.01 2.70
C ALA A 48 -4.22 -3.99 3.33
N GLU A 49 -4.06 -2.71 2.99
CA GLU A 49 -4.78 -1.57 3.55
C GLU A 49 -5.86 -1.00 2.60
N ASP A 50 -5.97 -1.49 1.35
CA ASP A 50 -6.92 -0.96 0.35
C ASP A 50 -8.23 -1.76 0.31
N GLU A 51 -9.29 -1.22 0.91
CA GLU A 51 -10.62 -1.84 0.91
C GLU A 51 -11.44 -1.66 -0.40
N SER A 52 -11.10 -0.72 -1.32
CA SER A 52 -11.70 -0.46 -2.68
C SER A 52 -13.27 -0.40 -2.87
N PRO A 53 -13.89 0.48 -3.73
CA PRO A 53 -13.57 1.85 -4.20
C PRO A 53 -14.80 2.85 -4.23
N PRO A 54 -14.65 4.16 -4.60
CA PRO A 54 -14.55 4.58 -6.01
C PRO A 54 -13.41 5.59 -6.27
N ARG A 55 -12.48 5.20 -7.14
CA ARG A 55 -11.19 5.86 -7.47
C ARG A 55 -10.23 5.92 -6.29
N ALA A 56 -9.20 5.08 -6.34
CA ALA A 56 -7.95 5.34 -5.62
C ALA A 56 -7.49 6.76 -6.01
N ASP A 57 -7.58 7.68 -5.05
CA ASP A 57 -7.03 9.02 -5.15
C ASP A 57 -5.56 8.95 -4.74
N LEU A 58 -4.69 9.64 -5.47
CA LEU A 58 -3.25 9.69 -5.16
C LEU A 58 -3.00 10.24 -3.76
N HIS A 59 -3.83 11.19 -3.31
CA HIS A 59 -3.76 11.70 -1.94
C HIS A 59 -4.08 10.62 -0.90
N ASN A 60 -5.13 9.83 -1.12
CA ASN A 60 -5.47 8.72 -0.22
C ASN A 60 -4.39 7.63 -0.25
N LEU A 61 -3.82 7.34 -1.42
CA LEU A 61 -2.72 6.38 -1.55
C LEU A 61 -1.46 6.85 -0.81
N ALA A 62 -1.13 8.14 -0.90
CA ALA A 62 -0.03 8.74 -0.15
C ALA A 62 -0.27 8.63 1.37
N ARG A 63 -1.50 8.91 1.83
CA ARG A 63 -1.89 8.73 3.23
C ARG A 63 -1.68 7.30 3.72
N ILE A 64 -2.15 6.31 2.95
CA ILE A 64 -1.96 4.89 3.29
C ILE A 64 -0.47 4.56 3.36
N ALA A 65 0.34 5.03 2.39
CA ALA A 65 1.77 4.77 2.39
C ALA A 65 2.49 5.36 3.61
N VAL A 66 2.12 6.58 4.02
CA VAL A 66 2.65 7.21 5.24
C VAL A 66 2.22 6.43 6.48
N ASN A 67 0.96 6.01 6.56
CA ASN A 67 0.47 5.20 7.69
C ASN A 67 1.24 3.88 7.83
N VAL A 68 1.43 3.15 6.72
CA VAL A 68 2.23 1.90 6.73
C VAL A 68 3.66 2.17 7.20
N ALA A 69 4.29 3.25 6.72
CA ALA A 69 5.64 3.61 7.15
C ALA A 69 5.69 3.96 8.64
N TRP A 70 4.70 4.70 9.14
CA TRP A 70 4.59 5.09 10.55
C TRP A 70 4.41 3.86 11.44
N THR A 71 3.47 2.96 11.12
CA THR A 71 3.27 1.71 11.86
C THR A 71 4.54 0.86 11.90
N ASN A 72 5.22 0.68 10.76
CA ASN A 72 6.47 -0.09 10.75
C ASN A 72 7.59 0.61 11.56
N ALA A 73 7.63 1.94 11.56
CA ALA A 73 8.60 2.71 12.33
C ALA A 73 8.35 2.58 13.85
N THR A 74 7.09 2.72 14.29
CA THR A 74 6.70 2.55 15.70
C THR A 74 6.96 1.14 16.19
N ASP A 75 6.59 0.13 15.41
CA ASP A 75 6.81 -1.28 15.76
C ASP A 75 8.31 -1.60 15.88
N THR A 76 9.13 -1.02 14.99
CA THR A 76 10.59 -1.17 15.06
C THR A 76 11.16 -0.47 16.28
N GLN A 77 10.69 0.73 16.62
CA GLN A 77 11.11 1.45 17.81
C GLN A 77 10.76 0.68 19.09
N GLU A 78 9.56 0.11 19.19
CA GLU A 78 9.17 -0.74 20.32
C GLU A 78 10.06 -1.99 20.44
N TYR A 79 10.38 -2.61 19.29
CA TYR A 79 11.31 -3.74 19.26
C TYR A 79 12.72 -3.36 19.71
N MET A 80 13.23 -2.21 19.28
CA MET A 80 14.53 -1.70 19.74
C MET A 80 14.55 -1.42 21.24
N ASN A 81 13.48 -0.86 21.80
CA ASN A 81 13.35 -0.67 23.24
C ASN A 81 13.37 -2.01 24.00
N THR A 82 12.75 -3.05 23.44
CA THR A 82 12.82 -4.41 23.98
C THR A 82 14.26 -4.95 23.96
N LEU A 83 14.99 -4.73 22.86
CA LEU A 83 16.40 -5.13 22.75
C LEU A 83 17.30 -4.35 23.73
N LEU A 84 17.07 -3.06 23.88
CA LEU A 84 17.85 -2.18 24.75
C LEU A 84 17.74 -2.62 26.22
N ASN A 85 16.54 -3.00 26.66
CA ASN A 85 16.29 -3.52 27.99
C ASN A 85 17.02 -4.85 28.27
N ALA A 86 17.30 -5.65 27.23
CA ALA A 86 17.99 -6.92 27.33
C ALA A 86 19.51 -6.81 27.12
N ALA A 87 20.00 -5.71 26.54
CA ALA A 87 21.39 -5.52 26.19
C ALA A 87 22.27 -5.30 27.43
N THR A 88 23.38 -6.03 27.53
CA THR A 88 24.37 -5.91 28.61
C THR A 88 25.71 -5.36 28.16
N GLU A 89 25.96 -5.37 26.85
CA GLU A 89 27.20 -4.89 26.26
C GLU A 89 27.07 -3.38 25.96
N PRO A 90 27.98 -2.52 26.46
CA PRO A 90 27.84 -1.07 26.34
C PRO A 90 27.77 -0.55 24.90
N PHE A 91 28.54 -1.11 23.97
CA PHE A 91 28.52 -0.69 22.58
C PHE A 91 27.17 -1.02 21.90
N MET A 92 26.58 -2.17 22.22
CA MET A 92 25.24 -2.56 21.79
C MET A 92 24.17 -1.62 22.35
N GLN A 93 24.27 -1.25 23.64
CA GLN A 93 23.34 -0.28 24.24
C GLN A 93 23.41 1.06 23.54
N GLN A 94 24.61 1.60 23.31
CA GLN A 94 24.78 2.86 22.60
C GLN A 94 24.24 2.78 21.17
N SER A 95 24.54 1.69 20.45
CA SER A 95 24.05 1.49 19.08
C SER A 95 22.52 1.44 19.03
N LEU A 96 21.88 0.78 19.99
CA LEU A 96 20.42 0.71 20.08
C LEU A 96 19.80 2.06 20.43
N GLN A 97 20.43 2.86 21.30
CA GLN A 97 19.99 4.22 21.61
C GLN A 97 20.08 5.16 20.41
N ASP A 98 21.16 5.06 19.63
CA ASP A 98 21.34 5.86 18.41
C ASP A 98 20.26 5.50 17.36
N CYS A 99 19.93 4.20 17.24
CA CYS A 99 18.85 3.76 16.37
C CYS A 99 17.47 4.23 16.90
N ASP A 100 17.21 4.13 18.20
CA ASP A 100 15.96 4.58 18.82
C ASP A 100 15.68 6.07 18.55
N ALA A 101 16.69 6.92 18.75
CA ALA A 101 16.59 8.35 18.42
C ALA A 101 16.36 8.59 16.92
N THR A 102 16.98 7.80 16.04
CA THR A 102 16.76 7.91 14.59
C THR A 102 15.31 7.54 14.21
N TYR A 103 14.72 6.53 14.85
CA TYR A 103 13.33 6.16 14.61
C TYR A 103 12.35 7.17 15.23
N ASP A 104 12.68 7.78 16.37
CA ASP A 104 11.89 8.87 16.97
C ASP A 104 11.77 10.05 15.99
N ASP A 105 12.90 10.49 15.42
CA ASP A 105 12.94 11.52 14.38
C ASP A 105 12.13 11.10 13.13
N ALA A 106 12.23 9.83 12.71
CA ALA A 106 11.49 9.33 11.57
C ALA A 106 9.97 9.34 11.80
N ILE A 107 9.52 8.92 13.00
CA ILE A 107 8.12 8.94 13.42
C ILE A 107 7.59 10.38 13.42
N GLY A 108 8.32 11.31 14.03
CA GLY A 108 7.93 12.73 14.06
C GLY A 108 7.83 13.34 12.65
N ASN A 109 8.72 12.98 11.73
CA ASN A 109 8.65 13.41 10.34
C ASN A 109 7.42 12.84 9.60
N LEU A 110 7.03 11.60 9.89
CA LEU A 110 5.85 10.95 9.30
C LEU A 110 4.55 11.58 9.83
N GLU A 111 4.46 11.86 11.13
CA GLU A 111 3.35 12.60 11.74
C GLU A 111 3.22 14.02 11.16
N GLY A 112 4.35 14.69 10.95
CA GLY A 112 4.42 16.02 10.34
C GLY A 112 4.12 16.09 8.84
N SER A 113 3.93 14.96 8.16
CA SER A 113 3.73 14.90 6.70
C SER A 113 2.35 15.41 6.23
N GLY A 114 1.44 15.70 7.15
CA GLY A 114 0.12 16.25 6.86
C GLY A 114 -0.93 15.22 6.44
N PHE A 115 -0.62 13.93 6.56
CA PHE A 115 -1.52 12.85 6.16
C PHE A 115 -2.37 12.25 7.29
N GLY A 116 -2.14 12.64 8.55
CA GLY A 116 -2.88 12.11 9.69
C GLY A 116 -2.66 10.61 9.85
N VAL A 117 -1.61 10.26 10.60
CA VAL A 117 -1.35 8.90 11.08
C VAL A 117 -1.93 8.73 12.49
#